data_AF-A0AAX3E5C9-F1
#
_entry.id   AF-A0AAX3E5C9-F1
#
_cell.length_a   1.000
_cell.length_b   1.000
_cell.length_c   1.000
_cell.angle_alpha   90.00
_cell.angle_beta   90.00
_cell.angle_gamma   90.00
#
_symmetry.space_group_name_H-M   'P 1'
#
loop_
_entity.id
_entity.type
_entity.pdbx_description
1 polymer ?
#
loop_
_entity_poly.entity_id
_entity_poly.type
_entity_poly.pdbx_seq_one_letter_code
_entity_poly.pdbx_strand_id
1 'polypeptide(L)' 'MDKFLRDENLKLYRRLLSETTDEDRRRVLKQLIAQLTQHHAHQGHGGS' A
#
# COMPACT_ATOMS: atom_id res chain seq x y z
N MET A 1 -15.53 -5.64 -0.37
CA MET A 1 -15.34 -4.31 0.25
C MET A 1 -13.84 -4.03 0.43
N ASP A 2 -13.06 -5.02 0.88
CA ASP A 2 -11.62 -4.88 1.17
C ASP A 2 -10.73 -4.50 -0.03
N LYS A 3 -11.07 -4.96 -1.23
CA LYS A 3 -10.32 -4.58 -2.45
C LYS A 3 -10.42 -3.08 -2.72
N PHE A 4 -11.62 -2.50 -2.62
CA PHE A 4 -11.84 -1.07 -2.85
C PHE A 4 -11.09 -0.22 -1.83
N LEU A 5 -11.25 -0.53 -0.53
CA LEU A 5 -10.54 0.18 0.53
C LEU A 5 -9.02 0.09 0.36
N ARG A 6 -8.50 -1.07 -0.04
CA ARG A 6 -7.08 -1.25 -0.31
C ARG A 6 -6.60 -0.39 -1.47
N ASP A 7 -7.33 -0.40 -2.59
CA ASP A 7 -6.96 0.36 -3.78
C ASP A 7 -6.96 1.87 -3.49
N GLU A 8 -7.95 2.36 -2.74
CA GLU A 8 -8.01 3.75 -2.29
C GLU A 8 -6.89 4.10 -1.31
N ASN A 9 -6.58 3.24 -0.34
CA ASN A 9 -5.43 3.41 0.56
C ASN A 9 -4.12 3.48 -0.21
N LEU A 10 -3.95 2.65 -1.24
CA LEU A 10 -2.74 2.65 -2.07
C LEU A 10 -2.58 3.96 -2.84
N LYS A 11 -3.67 4.49 -3.40
CA LYS A 11 -3.67 5.81 -4.07
C LYS A 11 -3.33 6.92 -3.07
N LEU A 12 -3.94 6.91 -1.89
CA LEU A 12 -3.70 7.89 -0.83
C LEU A 12 -2.24 7.87 -0.37
N TYR A 13 -1.68 6.70 -0.07
CA TYR A 13 -0.31 6.59 0.42
C TYR A 13 0.71 7.00 -0.64
N ARG A 14 0.48 6.68 -1.92
CA ARG A 14 1.34 7.13 -3.02
C ARG A 14 1.34 8.65 -3.16
N ARG A 15 0.17 9.28 -3.05
CA ARG A 15 0.04 10.74 -3.08
C ARG A 15 0.77 11.40 -1.90
N LEU A 16 0.54 10.90 -0.69
CA LEU A 16 1.24 11.39 0.51
C LEU A 16 2.75 11.21 0.42
N LEU A 17 3.22 10.13 -0.23
CA LEU A 17 4.63 9.85 -0.43
C LEU A 17 5.27 10.85 -1.40
N SER A 18 4.56 11.27 -2.45
CA SER A 18 5.04 12.30 -3.37
C SER A 18 5.05 13.71 -2.78
N GLU A 19 4.15 13.98 -1.82
CA GLU A 19 3.99 15.30 -1.21
C GLU A 19 4.87 15.50 0.04
N THR A 20 5.39 14.42 0.64
CA THR A 20 6.14 14.50 1.90
C THR A 20 7.64 14.75 1.71
N THR A 21 8.14 15.75 2.43
CA THR A 21 9.58 16.05 2.60
C THR A 21 10.17 15.41 3.85
N ASP A 22 9.34 14.87 4.73
CA ASP A 22 9.73 14.21 5.98
C ASP A 22 10.20 12.78 5.69
N GLU A 23 11.44 12.46 6.10
CA GLU A 23 12.06 11.17 5.83
C GLU A 23 11.46 10.02 6.64
N ASP A 24 11.04 10.27 7.88
CA ASP A 24 10.41 9.26 8.74
C ASP A 24 9.03 8.91 8.20
N ARG A 25 8.25 9.92 7.82
CA ARG A 25 6.95 9.75 7.15
C ARG A 25 7.09 9.00 5.83
N ARG A 26 8.13 9.32 5.04
CA ARG A 26 8.47 8.61 3.81
C ARG A 26 8.77 7.13 4.07
N ARG A 27 9.51 6.81 5.13
CA ARG A 27 9.83 5.43 5.52
C ARG A 27 8.56 4.65 5.89
N VAL A 28 7.69 5.23 6.71
CA VAL A 28 6.43 4.60 7.13
C VAL A 28 5.52 4.35 5.92
N LEU A 29 5.35 5.34 5.04
CA LEU A 29 4.52 5.21 3.84
C LEU A 29 5.01 4.09 2.90
N LYS A 30 6.33 3.96 2.73
CA LYS A 30 6.91 2.85 1.95
C LYS A 30 6.59 1.48 2.56
N GLN A 31 6.66 1.36 3.88
CA GLN A 31 6.32 0.11 4.58
C GLN A 31 4.84 -0.25 4.41
N LEU A 32 3.93 0.72 4.58
CA LEU A 32 2.49 0.50 4.41
C LEU A 32 2.14 0.07 2.97
N ILE A 33 2.75 0.72 1.96
CA ILE A 33 2.57 0.34 0.56
C ILE A 33 3.06 -1.09 0.32
N ALA A 34 4.25 -1.45 0.84
CA ALA A 34 4.81 -2.79 0.68
C ALA A 34 3.92 -3.87 1.32
N GLN A 35 3.39 -3.63 2.51
CA GLN A 35 2.46 -4.56 3.17
C GLN A 35 1.20 -4.79 2.35
N LEU A 36 0.61 -3.72 1.79
CA LEU A 36 -0.60 -3.82 0.97
C LEU A 36 -0.36 -4.53 -0.37
N THR A 37 0.81 -4.38 -0.98
CA THR A 37 1.15 -5.06 -2.25
C THR A 37 1.57 -6.52 -2.04
N GLN A 38 2.31 -6.84 -0.97
CA GLN A 38 2.72 -8.21 -0.65
C GLN A 38 1.53 -9.09 -0.23
N HIS A 39 0.56 -8.52 0.50
CA HIS A 39 -0.63 -9.25 0.91
C HIS A 39 -1.54 -9.59 -0.29
N HIS A 40 -1.49 -8.83 -1.38
CA HIS A 40 -2.19 -9.16 -2.63
C HIS A 40 -1.52 -10.30 -3.41
N ALA A 41 -0.17 -10.36 -3.44
CA ALA A 41 0.55 -11.42 -4.14
C ALA A 41 0.23 -12.83 -3.59
N HIS A 42 -0.04 -12.93 -2.29
CA HIS A 42 -0.37 -14.20 -1.62
C HIS A 42 -1.85 -14.62 -1.76
N GLN A 43 -2.75 -13.71 -2.16
CA GLN A 43 -4.16 -14.05 -2.41
C GLN A 43 -4.45 -14.48 -3.86
N GLY A 44 -3.44 -14.44 -4.74
CA GLY A 44 -3.58 -14.83 -6.15
C GLY A 44 -3.22 -16.28 -6.49
N HIS A 45 -2.86 -17.11 -5.51
CA HIS A 45 -2.34 -18.47 -5.74
C HIS A 45 -2.95 -19.50 -4.76
N GLY A 46 -4.27 -19.64 -4.79
CA GLY A 46 -5.01 -20.54 -3.89
C GLY A 46 -6.31 -21.08 -4.47
N GLY A 47 -6.37 -21.29 -5.79
CA GLY A 47 -7.46 -21.99 -6.47
C GLY A 47 -6.88 -23.08 -7.36
N SER A 48 -6.58 -24.23 -6.75
CA SER A 48 -6.46 -25.51 -7.46
C SER A 48 -7.83 -26.15 -7.58
#